data_AF-B4UEX5-F1
#
_entry.id   AF-B4UEX5-F1
#
_cell.length_a   1.000
_cell.length_b   1.000
_cell.length_c   1.000
_cell.angle_alpha   90.00
_cell.angle_beta   90.00
_cell.angle_gamma   90.00
#
_symmetry.space_group_name_H-M   'P 1'
#
loop_
_entity.id
_entity.type
_entity.pdbx_description
1 polymer ?
#
loop_
_entity_poly.entity_id
_entity_poly.type
_entity_poly.pdbx_seq_one_letter_code
_entity_poly.pdbx_strand_id
1 'polypeptide(L)'
;MSWHDVRFGLVNQLLDPQAAIEMAVDQVGEHEDPSGSLLELAGASKNEPIRDLVERLAGGESPRSEEESRNKWLYLVLAWIYDHRSEDPDPLQRVEEVYADFGYPEHIASFVRYMPMQGPDLGSRKANEQRIFERWKRYLDEAAASYHPVGLPRSDPRMRQ
;
A
#
# COMPACT_ATOMS: atom_id res chain seq x y z
N MET A 1 -8.20 6.27 0.91
CA MET A 1 -7.77 5.54 -0.30
C MET A 1 -8.81 5.85 -1.38
N SER A 2 -8.45 5.99 -2.66
CA SER A 2 -9.43 6.29 -3.73
C SER A 2 -9.83 5.04 -4.51
N TRP A 3 -10.91 5.08 -5.29
CA TRP A 3 -11.36 3.95 -6.11
C TRP A 3 -10.36 3.55 -7.19
N HIS A 4 -9.54 4.48 -7.70
CA HIS A 4 -8.37 4.13 -8.52
C HIS A 4 -7.37 3.22 -7.78
N ASP A 5 -7.09 3.50 -6.50
CA ASP A 5 -6.19 2.68 -5.69
C ASP A 5 -6.81 1.29 -5.45
N VAL A 6 -8.11 1.24 -5.10
CA VAL A 6 -8.85 -0.03 -4.89
C VAL A 6 -8.81 -0.89 -6.15
N ARG A 7 -9.10 -0.29 -7.32
CA ARG A 7 -9.02 -0.97 -8.61
C ARG A 7 -7.64 -1.57 -8.83
N PHE A 8 -6.57 -0.79 -8.61
CA PHE A 8 -5.20 -1.29 -8.75
C PHE A 8 -4.94 -2.48 -7.83
N GLY A 9 -5.36 -2.38 -6.57
CA GLY A 9 -5.19 -3.46 -5.57
C GLY A 9 -5.89 -4.75 -5.98
N LEU A 10 -7.14 -4.67 -6.44
CA LEU A 10 -7.90 -5.84 -6.89
C LEU A 10 -7.30 -6.49 -8.15
N VAL A 11 -6.89 -5.68 -9.14
CA VAL A 11 -6.30 -6.20 -10.39
C VAL A 11 -4.99 -6.93 -10.12
N ASN A 12 -4.17 -6.41 -9.20
CA ASN A 12 -2.88 -6.98 -8.84
C ASN A 12 -2.94 -7.96 -7.66
N GLN A 13 -4.14 -8.34 -7.19
CA GLN A 13 -4.36 -9.27 -6.06
C GLN A 13 -3.69 -8.82 -4.74
N LEU A 14 -3.52 -7.51 -4.56
CA LEU A 14 -2.98 -6.88 -3.35
C LEU A 14 -4.08 -6.52 -2.34
N LEU A 15 -5.34 -6.54 -2.78
CA LEU A 15 -6.50 -6.19 -1.97
C LEU A 15 -7.54 -7.32 -2.05
N ASP A 16 -8.08 -7.72 -0.91
CA ASP A 16 -9.19 -8.65 -0.84
C ASP A 16 -10.50 -7.95 -1.30
N PRO A 17 -11.35 -8.59 -2.13
CA PRO A 17 -12.64 -8.04 -2.53
C PRO A 17 -13.51 -7.56 -1.37
N GLN A 18 -13.45 -8.22 -0.21
CA GLN A 18 -14.17 -7.84 1.00
C GLN A 18 -13.77 -6.45 1.48
N ALA A 19 -12.50 -6.07 1.40
CA ALA A 19 -12.03 -4.75 1.81
C ALA A 19 -12.57 -3.63 0.90
N ALA A 20 -12.80 -3.92 -0.39
CA ALA A 20 -13.44 -2.98 -1.31
C ALA A 20 -14.93 -2.78 -0.98
N ILE A 21 -15.63 -3.86 -0.59
CA ILE A 21 -17.04 -3.81 -0.14
C ILE A 21 -17.15 -3.02 1.17
N GLU A 22 -16.26 -3.28 2.13
CA GLU A 22 -16.22 -2.55 3.41
C GLU A 22 -16.00 -1.05 3.19
N MET A 23 -15.05 -0.67 2.32
CA MET A 23 -14.86 0.73 1.95
C MET A 23 -16.11 1.34 1.30
N ALA A 24 -16.87 0.58 0.50
CA ALA A 24 -18.11 1.06 -0.08
C ALA A 24 -19.19 1.29 0.99
N VAL A 25 -19.34 0.36 1.94
CA VAL A 25 -20.28 0.47 3.07
C VAL A 25 -19.99 1.72 3.90
N ASP A 26 -18.71 1.97 4.23
CA ASP A 26 -18.31 3.15 4.97
C ASP A 26 -18.66 4.44 4.22
N GLN A 27 -18.34 4.52 2.92
CA GLN A 27 -18.66 5.69 2.10
C GLN A 27 -20.17 5.93 1.93
N VAL A 28 -21.00 4.88 1.84
CA VAL A 28 -22.46 5.04 1.82
C VAL A 28 -22.94 5.76 3.09
N GLY A 29 -22.31 5.49 4.25
CA GLY A 29 -22.64 6.17 5.50
C GLY A 29 -22.21 7.65 5.57
N GLU A 30 -21.26 8.06 4.74
CA GLU A 30 -20.69 9.42 4.73
C GLU A 30 -21.39 10.36 3.74
N HIS A 31 -22.10 9.83 2.75
CA HIS A 31 -22.72 10.61 1.67
C HIS A 31 -24.25 10.70 1.82
N GLU A 32 -24.81 11.92 1.72
CA GLU A 32 -26.27 12.14 1.76
C GLU A 32 -27.01 11.55 0.53
N ASP A 33 -26.35 11.49 -0.63
CA ASP A 33 -26.89 10.91 -1.87
C ASP A 33 -25.82 9.99 -2.53
N PRO A 34 -25.67 8.74 -2.06
CA PRO A 34 -24.69 7.80 -2.61
C PRO A 34 -25.04 7.40 -4.04
N SER A 35 -24.02 7.32 -4.91
CA SER A 35 -24.24 6.85 -6.29
C SER A 35 -24.78 5.42 -6.33
N GLY A 36 -25.56 5.09 -7.37
CA GLY A 36 -26.09 3.73 -7.53
C GLY A 36 -25.01 2.65 -7.57
N SER A 37 -23.85 2.92 -8.20
CA SER A 37 -22.71 1.99 -8.22
C SER A 37 -22.13 1.75 -6.82
N LEU A 38 -22.15 2.77 -5.96
CA LEU A 38 -21.63 2.69 -4.60
C LEU A 38 -22.57 1.87 -3.70
N LEU A 39 -23.89 2.08 -3.82
CA LEU A 39 -24.91 1.28 -3.14
C LEU A 39 -24.86 -0.19 -3.58
N GLU A 40 -24.71 -0.44 -4.88
CA GLU A 40 -24.60 -1.78 -5.45
C GLU A 40 -23.36 -2.51 -4.92
N LEU A 41 -22.21 -1.83 -4.86
CA LEU A 41 -20.99 -2.41 -4.30
C LEU A 41 -21.11 -2.67 -2.79
N ALA A 42 -21.71 -1.76 -2.03
CA ALA A 42 -21.91 -1.91 -0.59
C ALA A 42 -22.86 -3.08 -0.25
N GLY A 43 -23.79 -3.41 -1.15
CA GLY A 43 -24.70 -4.55 -1.00
C GLY A 43 -24.16 -5.88 -1.54
N ALA A 44 -23.02 -5.88 -2.22
CA ALA A 44 -22.45 -7.08 -2.84
C ALA A 44 -21.87 -8.05 -1.81
N SER A 45 -21.90 -9.35 -2.10
CA SER A 45 -21.13 -10.34 -1.35
C SER A 45 -19.73 -10.53 -1.93
N LYS A 46 -18.77 -10.97 -1.10
CA LYS A 46 -17.37 -11.21 -1.52
C LYS A 46 -17.17 -12.18 -2.69
N ASN A 47 -18.17 -13.01 -2.98
CA ASN A 47 -18.11 -13.99 -4.08
C ASN A 47 -18.69 -13.43 -5.38
N GLU A 48 -19.28 -12.24 -5.35
CA GLU A 48 -19.82 -11.59 -6.53
C GLU A 48 -18.69 -10.88 -7.31
N PRO A 49 -18.81 -10.82 -8.66
CA PRO A 49 -17.85 -10.11 -9.48
C PRO A 49 -18.00 -8.59 -9.28
N ILE A 50 -17.25 -8.03 -8.32
CA ILE A 50 -17.29 -6.60 -8.00
C ILE A 50 -16.43 -5.72 -8.92
N ARG A 51 -15.65 -6.31 -9.84
CA ARG A 51 -14.66 -5.58 -10.65
C ARG A 51 -15.28 -4.45 -11.46
N ASP A 52 -16.39 -4.71 -12.14
CA ASP A 52 -17.06 -3.73 -13.00
C ASP A 52 -17.61 -2.54 -12.18
N LEU A 53 -18.04 -2.80 -10.94
CA LEU A 53 -18.51 -1.77 -10.01
C LEU A 53 -17.36 -0.87 -9.58
N VAL A 54 -16.22 -1.46 -9.20
CA VAL A 54 -15.01 -0.71 -8.86
C VAL A 54 -14.49 0.08 -10.07
N GLU A 55 -14.56 -0.48 -11.29
CA GLU A 55 -14.18 0.24 -12.51
C GLU A 55 -15.07 1.46 -12.78
N ARG A 56 -16.38 1.32 -12.60
CA ARG A 56 -17.32 2.45 -12.72
C ARG A 56 -17.06 3.53 -11.68
N LEU A 57 -16.80 3.14 -10.43
CA LEU A 57 -16.50 4.07 -9.34
C LEU A 57 -15.17 4.80 -9.60
N ALA A 58 -14.13 4.09 -10.01
CA ALA A 58 -12.85 4.69 -10.39
C ALA A 58 -13.00 5.62 -11.61
N GLY A 59 -13.83 5.26 -12.59
CA GLY A 59 -14.12 6.12 -13.75
C GLY A 59 -14.89 7.40 -13.42
N GLY A 60 -15.53 7.47 -12.25
CA GLY A 60 -16.20 8.67 -11.74
C GLY A 60 -15.30 9.60 -10.93
N GLU A 61 -14.09 9.16 -10.55
CA GLU A 61 -13.11 9.99 -9.83
C GLU A 61 -12.37 10.93 -10.80
N SER A 62 -11.70 11.94 -10.24
CA SER A 62 -10.77 12.76 -11.03
C SER A 62 -9.66 11.85 -11.59
N PRO A 63 -9.28 12.01 -12.87
CA PRO A 63 -8.25 11.17 -13.49
C PRO A 63 -6.99 11.13 -12.65
N ARG A 64 -6.55 9.91 -12.32
CA ARG A 64 -5.29 9.63 -11.64
C ARG A 64 -4.42 8.75 -12.52
N SER A 65 -3.10 8.96 -12.46
CA SER A 65 -2.17 8.07 -13.15
C SER A 65 -2.16 6.69 -12.48
N GLU A 66 -2.01 5.64 -13.28
CA GLU A 66 -1.81 4.29 -12.73
C GLU A 66 -0.52 4.21 -11.91
N GLU A 67 0.49 5.03 -12.26
CA GLU A 67 1.76 5.14 -11.53
C GLU A 67 1.57 5.64 -10.09
N GLU A 68 0.69 6.62 -9.85
CA GLU A 68 0.38 7.08 -8.49
C GLU A 68 -0.23 5.96 -7.63
N SER A 69 -1.15 5.18 -8.21
CA SER A 69 -1.77 4.04 -7.52
C SER A 69 -0.72 2.96 -7.24
N ARG A 70 0.13 2.65 -8.23
CA ARG A 70 1.24 1.70 -8.10
C ARG A 70 2.21 2.10 -7.01
N ASN A 71 2.68 3.34 -6.99
CA ASN A 71 3.65 3.84 -6.01
C ASN A 71 3.06 3.84 -4.59
N LYS A 72 1.77 4.16 -4.46
CA LYS A 72 1.07 4.06 -3.19
C LYS A 72 0.97 2.63 -2.68
N TRP A 73 0.63 1.67 -3.55
CA TRP A 73 0.60 0.25 -3.20
C TRP A 73 1.98 -0.29 -2.86
N LEU A 74 3.02 0.12 -3.60
CA LEU A 74 4.40 -0.21 -3.30
C LEU A 74 4.77 0.22 -1.88
N TYR A 75 4.44 1.47 -1.52
CA TYR A 75 4.61 1.98 -0.17
C TYR A 75 3.83 1.16 0.86
N LEU A 76 2.55 0.87 0.64
CA LEU A 76 1.71 0.12 1.59
C LEU A 76 2.27 -1.29 1.86
N VAL A 77 2.67 -2.00 0.81
CA VAL A 77 3.25 -3.36 0.92
C VAL A 77 4.58 -3.29 1.66
N LEU A 78 5.47 -2.37 1.28
CA LEU A 78 6.77 -2.20 1.96
C LEU A 78 6.61 -1.75 3.42
N ALA A 79 5.63 -0.91 3.73
CA ALA A 79 5.34 -0.52 5.11
C ALA A 79 4.87 -1.70 5.93
N TRP A 80 3.96 -2.51 5.38
CA TRP A 80 3.45 -3.71 6.04
C TRP A 80 4.58 -4.73 6.31
N ILE A 81 5.43 -5.02 5.31
CA ILE A 81 6.57 -5.91 5.50
C ILE A 81 7.51 -5.35 6.56
N TYR A 82 7.75 -4.03 6.57
CA TYR A 82 8.62 -3.40 7.56
C TYR A 82 8.08 -3.61 8.97
N ASP A 83 6.79 -3.36 9.19
CA ASP A 83 6.18 -3.51 10.52
C ASP A 83 6.21 -4.95 11.04
N HIS A 84 6.14 -5.93 10.15
CA HIS A 84 6.18 -7.36 10.49
C HIS A 84 7.56 -8.00 10.32
N ARG A 85 8.60 -7.22 10.01
CA ARG A 85 9.94 -7.73 9.65
C ARG A 85 10.61 -8.58 10.72
N SER A 86 10.21 -8.44 11.99
CA SER A 86 10.73 -9.27 13.08
C SER A 86 10.18 -10.69 13.10
N GLU A 87 9.09 -10.94 12.37
CA GLU A 87 8.41 -12.24 12.25
C GLU A 87 8.91 -13.03 11.04
N ASP A 88 9.53 -12.35 10.06
CA ASP A 88 10.12 -12.95 8.88
C ASP A 88 11.63 -13.23 9.10
N PRO A 89 12.13 -14.45 8.83
CA PRO A 89 13.55 -14.76 8.93
C PRO A 89 14.43 -13.99 7.91
N ASP A 90 13.87 -13.54 6.78
CA ASP A 90 14.57 -12.75 5.78
C ASP A 90 13.66 -11.67 5.13
N PRO A 91 13.36 -10.57 5.86
CA PRO A 91 12.51 -9.51 5.33
C PRO A 91 13.13 -8.78 4.12
N LEU A 92 14.44 -8.84 3.93
CA LEU A 92 15.09 -8.23 2.77
C LEU A 92 14.87 -9.06 1.50
N GLN A 93 14.66 -10.37 1.62
CA GLN A 93 14.17 -11.18 0.49
C GLN A 93 12.77 -10.74 0.05
N ARG A 94 11.88 -10.42 1.00
CA ARG A 94 10.54 -9.92 0.67
C ARG A 94 10.60 -8.60 -0.10
N VAL A 95 11.52 -7.72 0.27
CA VAL A 95 11.77 -6.48 -0.48
C VAL A 95 12.20 -6.76 -1.92
N GLU A 96 13.02 -7.79 -2.14
CA GLU A 96 13.47 -8.21 -3.48
C GLU A 96 12.31 -8.74 -4.33
N GLU A 97 11.44 -9.56 -3.74
CA GLU A 97 10.21 -10.07 -4.36
C GLU A 97 9.31 -8.89 -4.78
N VAL A 98 9.04 -7.96 -3.86
CA VAL A 98 8.25 -6.75 -4.14
C VAL A 98 8.89 -5.89 -5.23
N TYR A 99 10.21 -5.71 -5.21
CA TYR A 99 10.90 -4.94 -6.25
C TYR A 99 10.71 -5.56 -7.64
N ALA A 100 10.74 -6.89 -7.76
CA ALA A 100 10.46 -7.58 -9.01
C ALA A 100 8.97 -7.47 -9.42
N ASP A 101 8.04 -7.73 -8.48
CA ASP A 101 6.60 -7.72 -8.72
C ASP A 101 6.08 -6.35 -9.16
N PHE A 102 6.69 -5.26 -8.66
CA PHE A 102 6.34 -3.89 -9.03
C PHE A 102 7.09 -3.36 -10.27
N GLY A 103 7.86 -4.22 -10.95
CA GLY A 103 8.52 -3.90 -12.22
C GLY A 103 9.84 -3.14 -12.08
N TYR A 104 10.61 -3.44 -11.03
CA TYR A 104 11.93 -2.89 -10.75
C TYR A 104 11.97 -1.35 -10.60
N PRO A 105 11.16 -0.75 -9.70
CA PRO A 105 11.15 0.70 -9.49
C PRO A 105 12.49 1.25 -8.98
N GLU A 106 13.18 2.04 -9.80
CA GLU A 106 14.53 2.55 -9.50
C GLU A 106 14.64 3.27 -8.15
N HIS A 107 13.59 3.99 -7.74
CA HIS A 107 13.58 4.78 -6.51
C HIS A 107 13.69 3.94 -5.21
N ILE A 108 13.45 2.62 -5.26
CA ILE A 108 13.68 1.72 -4.11
C ILE A 108 14.96 0.89 -4.22
N ALA A 109 15.67 0.93 -5.35
CA ALA A 109 16.84 0.10 -5.62
C ALA A 109 17.95 0.24 -4.56
N SER A 110 18.00 1.38 -3.86
CA SER A 110 19.00 1.66 -2.83
C SER A 110 18.94 0.72 -1.61
N PHE A 111 17.81 0.02 -1.42
CA PHE A 111 17.58 -0.94 -0.35
C PHE A 111 17.21 -2.36 -0.84
N VAL A 112 17.59 -2.72 -2.06
CA VAL A 112 17.50 -4.09 -2.62
C VAL A 112 18.90 -4.72 -2.60
N ARG A 113 19.08 -5.91 -2.00
CA ARG A 113 20.44 -6.43 -1.70
C ARG A 113 21.25 -6.79 -2.93
N TYR A 114 20.60 -7.30 -3.98
CA TYR A 114 21.29 -7.66 -5.23
C TYR A 114 21.60 -6.45 -6.13
N MET A 115 21.04 -5.27 -5.83
CA MET A 115 21.39 -4.06 -6.54
C MET A 115 22.78 -3.58 -6.09
N PRO A 116 23.56 -2.94 -6.99
CA PRO A 116 24.86 -2.39 -6.63
C PRO A 116 24.76 -1.51 -5.38
N MET A 117 25.53 -1.89 -4.36
CA MET A 117 25.54 -1.17 -3.09
C MET A 117 26.02 0.26 -3.30
N GLN A 118 25.11 1.21 -3.10
CA GLN A 118 25.50 2.62 -3.12
C GLN A 118 26.35 2.92 -1.87
N GLY A 119 27.55 3.47 -2.04
CA GLY A 119 28.45 3.82 -0.94
C GLY A 119 29.48 2.73 -0.57
N PRO A 120 30.39 3.02 0.37
CA PRO A 120 31.52 2.14 0.68
C PRO A 120 31.07 0.86 1.40
N ASP A 121 31.84 -0.21 1.27
CA ASP A 121 31.72 -1.38 2.14
C ASP A 121 32.05 -0.98 3.59
N LEU A 122 31.14 -1.28 4.52
CA LEU A 122 31.30 -0.99 5.95
C LEU A 122 32.14 -2.04 6.69
N GLY A 123 32.76 -2.98 5.98
CA GLY A 123 33.70 -3.95 6.54
C GLY A 123 33.03 -5.14 7.23
N SER A 124 31.69 -5.22 7.21
CA SER A 124 30.96 -6.42 7.64
C SER A 124 29.59 -6.53 6.98
N ARG A 125 29.15 -7.77 6.75
CA ARG A 125 27.80 -8.07 6.25
C ARG A 125 26.71 -7.42 7.10
N LYS A 126 26.80 -7.54 8.43
CA LYS A 126 25.83 -6.97 9.37
C LYS A 126 25.72 -5.45 9.25
N ALA A 127 26.84 -4.74 9.14
CA ALA A 127 26.81 -3.29 8.97
C ALA A 127 26.19 -2.87 7.63
N ASN A 128 26.50 -3.60 6.55
CA ASN A 128 25.90 -3.34 5.23
C ASN A 128 24.39 -3.62 5.22
N GLU A 129 23.92 -4.70 5.84
CA GLU A 129 22.49 -5.02 5.99
C GLU A 129 21.76 -3.97 6.84
N GLN A 130 22.36 -3.53 7.94
CA GLN A 130 21.79 -2.47 8.78
C GLN A 130 21.56 -1.17 7.98
N ARG A 131 22.52 -0.80 7.11
CA ARG A 131 22.36 0.35 6.21
C ARG A 131 21.21 0.17 5.22
N ILE A 132 20.96 -1.04 4.74
CA ILE A 132 19.82 -1.34 3.86
C ILE A 132 18.50 -1.09 4.62
N PHE A 133 18.38 -1.59 5.85
CA PHE A 133 17.20 -1.31 6.69
C PHE A 133 17.00 0.18 6.98
N GLU A 134 18.08 0.93 7.20
CA GLU A 134 18.00 2.39 7.39
C GLU A 134 17.50 3.13 6.16
N ARG A 135 17.90 2.70 4.96
CA ARG A 135 17.41 3.26 3.69
C ARG A 135 15.95 2.92 3.45
N TRP A 136 15.57 1.68 3.69
CA TRP A 136 14.18 1.26 3.59
C TRP A 136 13.31 2.07 4.57
N LYS A 137 13.74 2.22 5.82
CA LYS A 137 13.04 3.07 6.79
C LYS A 137 12.90 4.51 6.31
N ARG A 138 13.99 5.09 5.79
CA ARG A 138 13.97 6.46 5.26
C ARG A 138 12.96 6.62 4.13
N TYR A 139 12.91 5.67 3.20
CA TYR A 139 11.90 5.65 2.14
C TYR A 139 10.47 5.67 2.72
N LEU A 140 10.20 4.85 3.75
CA LEU A 140 8.89 4.83 4.41
C LEU A 140 8.57 6.15 5.09
N ASP A 141 9.53 6.73 5.82
CA ASP A 141 9.36 8.02 6.51
C ASP A 141 9.09 9.16 5.51
N GLU A 142 9.78 9.17 4.37
CA GLU A 142 9.59 10.15 3.28
C GLU A 142 8.26 9.95 2.55
N ALA A 143 7.90 8.71 2.21
CA ALA A 143 6.67 8.37 1.51
C ALA A 143 5.42 8.57 2.38
N ALA A 144 5.53 8.36 3.70
CA ALA A 144 4.44 8.61 4.63
C ALA A 144 3.93 10.05 4.56
N ALA A 145 4.81 11.04 4.36
CA ALA A 145 4.40 12.43 4.20
C ALA A 145 3.49 12.66 2.97
N SER A 146 3.61 11.82 1.95
CA SER A 146 2.83 11.90 0.71
C SER A 146 1.54 11.08 0.75
N TYR A 147 1.47 10.03 1.58
CA TYR A 147 0.35 9.08 1.59
C TYR A 147 -0.46 9.04 2.88
N HIS A 148 0.01 9.67 3.96
CA HIS A 148 -0.83 9.98 5.11
C HIS A 148 -1.59 11.28 4.85
N PRO A 149 -2.93 11.27 4.76
CA PRO A 149 -3.67 12.51 4.98
C PRO A 149 -3.46 12.90 6.45
N VAL A 150 -3.15 14.18 6.68
CA VAL A 150 -3.23 14.82 7.99
C VAL A 150 -4.63 14.54 8.55
N GLY A 151 -4.72 13.75 9.63
CA GLY A 151 -5.96 13.58 10.39
C GLY A 151 -6.50 12.16 10.49
N LEU A 152 -5.78 11.26 11.16
CA LEU A 152 -6.42 10.28 12.03
C LEU A 152 -5.72 10.33 13.38
N PRO A 153 -6.44 10.61 14.49
CA PRO A 153 -5.81 10.60 15.81
C PRO A 153 -5.34 9.18 16.10
N ARG A 154 -4.07 9.06 16.51
CA ARG A 154 -3.58 7.84 17.15
C ARG A 154 -4.55 7.50 18.27
N SER A 155 -5.22 6.36 18.18
CA SER A 155 -6.03 5.85 19.27
C SER A 155 -5.08 5.64 20.45
N ASP A 156 -5.10 6.57 21.41
CA ASP A 156 -4.38 6.44 22.66
C ASP A 156 -5.03 5.28 23.45
N PRO A 157 -4.29 4.22 23.80
CA PRO A 157 -4.83 3.11 24.59
C PRO A 157 -5.27 3.52 26.01
N ARG A 158 -5.09 4.78 26.41
CA ARG A 158 -5.36 5.27 27.78
C ARG A 158 -6.74 5.90 27.99
N MET A 159 -7.65 5.85 27.02
CA MET A 159 -9.05 6.31 27.21
C MET A 159 -10.06 5.16 27.28
N ARG A 160 -9.69 4.05 27.93
CA ARG A 160 -10.65 3.09 28.50
C ARG A 160 -10.19 2.70 29.91
N GLN A 161 -10.42 3.58 30.87
CA GLN A 161 -10.61 3.26 32.29
C GLN A 161 -11.73 4.13 32.84
#